data_AF-A0A195C9M7-F1
#
_entry.id   AF-A0A195C9M7-F1
#
_cell.length_a   1.000
_cell.length_b   1.000
_cell.length_c   1.000
_cell.angle_alpha   90.00
_cell.angle_beta   90.00
_cell.angle_gamma   90.00
#
_symmetry.space_group_name_H-M   'P 1'
#
loop_
_entity.id
_entity.type
_entity.pdbx_description
1 polymer ?
#
loop_
_entity_poly.entity_id
_entity_poly.type
_entity_poly.pdbx_seq_one_letter_code
_entity_poly.pdbx_strand_id
1 'polypeptide(L)'
;MCSIDIFLFCWYPCVYKAVLSSTQLSRSGGETRRHTSSRHADEMSRRAIKAINWSALAEKIPETEKTAFASFKAKSDQYLRRMNANPEAPPKIDWTYYKKNIPISGLVDKFQKEYESVKVPYPVDKYTSEIETEEKEMHVKIEEFIAESNQRITTANKEIDRVKNLLPFSEMTMEDFRDAYPELAFNPDKPTVWPHIPEVQPENDPGPPAEH
;
A
#
# COMPACT_ATOMS: atom_id res chain seq x y z
N MET A 1 -33.81 14.46 15.71
CA MET A 1 -32.98 13.96 14.58
C MET A 1 -31.91 14.99 14.29
N CYS A 2 -30.74 14.82 14.89
CA CYS A 2 -29.58 15.69 14.69
C CYS A 2 -28.37 14.82 15.01
N SER A 3 -27.57 14.44 14.02
CA SER A 3 -26.19 13.90 14.12
C SER A 3 -25.83 13.10 12.87
N ILE A 4 -25.52 13.77 11.74
CA ILE A 4 -24.77 13.10 10.66
C ILE A 4 -23.58 13.93 10.15
N ASP A 5 -23.60 15.26 10.13
CA ASP A 5 -22.57 16.00 9.38
C ASP A 5 -21.46 16.66 10.22
N ILE A 6 -20.67 15.86 10.96
CA ILE A 6 -19.42 16.33 11.62
C ILE A 6 -18.19 15.45 11.29
N PHE A 7 -18.35 14.31 10.61
CA PHE A 7 -17.24 13.35 10.47
C PHE A 7 -16.26 13.59 9.30
N LEU A 8 -16.56 14.49 8.34
CA LEU A 8 -15.69 14.68 7.17
C LEU A 8 -14.53 15.69 7.36
N PHE A 9 -14.51 16.49 8.42
CA PHE A 9 -13.51 17.56 8.56
C PHE A 9 -12.25 17.18 9.36
N CYS A 10 -12.23 16.02 10.03
CA CYS A 10 -11.13 15.68 10.94
C CYS A 10 -10.00 14.82 10.34
N TRP A 11 -10.15 14.29 9.12
CA TRP A 11 -9.13 13.40 8.52
C TRP A 11 -8.11 14.14 7.63
N TYR A 12 -8.44 15.31 7.09
CA TYR A 12 -7.59 15.99 6.12
C TYR A 12 -6.26 16.61 6.64
N PRO A 13 -6.07 16.98 7.93
CA PRO A 13 -4.80 17.58 8.36
C PRO A 13 -3.65 16.58 8.59
N CYS A 14 -3.93 15.27 8.71
CA CYS A 14 -2.94 14.30 9.17
C CYS A 14 -2.01 13.79 8.05
N VAL A 15 -2.43 13.90 6.78
CA VAL A 15 -1.69 13.36 5.63
C VAL A 15 -0.55 14.30 5.19
N TYR A 16 -0.66 15.61 5.42
CA TYR A 16 0.28 16.58 4.85
C TYR A 16 1.60 16.72 5.63
N LYS A 17 1.60 16.51 6.95
CA LYS A 17 2.82 16.65 7.77
C LYS A 17 3.80 15.48 7.64
N ALA A 18 3.38 14.36 7.06
CA ALA A 18 4.21 13.18 6.85
C ALA A 18 5.08 13.24 5.58
N VAL A 19 4.75 14.11 4.62
CA VAL A 19 5.45 14.18 3.31
C VAL A 19 6.72 15.04 3.37
N LEU A 20 6.80 16.01 4.28
CA LEU A 20 7.96 16.92 4.38
C LEU A 20 9.08 16.39 5.30
N SER A 21 8.81 15.43 6.18
CA SER A 21 9.84 14.82 7.04
C SER A 21 10.56 13.62 6.39
N SER A 22 10.03 13.08 5.29
CA SER A 22 10.62 11.94 4.57
C SER A 22 11.66 12.35 3.53
N THR A 23 11.71 13.63 3.12
CA THR A 23 12.67 14.14 2.13
C THR A 23 14.11 14.25 2.65
N GLN A 24 14.32 14.23 3.97
CA GLN A 24 15.66 14.30 4.59
C GLN A 24 16.31 12.93 4.85
N LEU A 25 15.61 11.81 4.65
CA LEU A 25 16.15 10.45 4.87
C LEU A 25 16.37 9.66 3.56
N SER A 26 16.47 10.33 2.41
CA SER A 26 16.72 9.68 1.12
C SER A 26 18.15 9.86 0.60
N ARG A 27 19.07 10.37 1.45
CA ARG A 27 20.47 10.64 1.07
C ARG A 27 21.47 9.79 1.87
N SER A 28 21.24 8.49 1.96
CA SER A 28 22.31 7.53 2.29
C SER A 28 21.94 6.12 1.80
N GLY A 29 22.60 5.66 0.74
CA GLY A 29 22.48 4.27 0.32
C GLY A 29 22.32 4.05 -1.18
N GLY A 30 23.08 4.76 -2.01
CA GLY A 30 23.32 4.34 -3.39
C GLY A 30 24.27 3.14 -3.38
N GLU A 31 23.78 1.95 -3.02
CA GLU A 31 24.52 0.70 -3.18
C GLU A 31 24.09 0.07 -4.50
N THR A 32 24.89 0.32 -5.54
CA THR A 32 24.79 -0.30 -6.85
C THR A 32 24.82 -1.82 -6.68
N ARG A 33 23.65 -2.49 -6.71
CA ARG A 33 23.57 -3.96 -6.69
C ARG A 33 24.13 -4.49 -8.01
N ARG A 34 25.45 -4.66 -8.04
CA ARG A 34 26.19 -5.38 -9.08
C ARG A 34 25.58 -6.78 -9.22
N HIS A 35 25.06 -7.07 -10.40
CA HIS A 35 24.83 -8.43 -10.85
C HIS A 35 26.18 -9.15 -10.92
N THR A 36 26.51 -9.94 -9.89
CA THR A 36 27.63 -10.89 -9.94
C THR A 36 27.12 -12.28 -9.63
N SER A 37 26.86 -13.06 -10.69
CA SER A 37 27.43 -14.39 -10.93
C SER A 37 27.78 -15.33 -9.75
N SER A 38 26.96 -15.43 -8.70
CA SER A 38 27.20 -16.36 -7.57
C SER A 38 26.01 -17.26 -7.21
N ARG A 39 25.16 -17.62 -8.18
CA ARG A 39 23.94 -18.45 -7.96
C ARG A 39 24.17 -19.87 -7.41
N HIS A 40 25.42 -20.27 -7.13
CA HIS A 40 25.74 -21.61 -6.61
C HIS A 40 26.27 -21.62 -5.16
N ALA A 41 26.27 -20.48 -4.45
CA ALA A 41 26.76 -20.42 -3.06
C ALA A 41 25.68 -20.07 -2.00
N ASP A 42 24.42 -19.94 -2.39
CA ASP A 42 23.30 -19.62 -1.47
C ASP A 42 22.53 -20.86 -0.96
N GLU A 43 22.96 -22.05 -1.34
CA GLU A 43 22.38 -23.30 -0.84
C GLU A 43 23.04 -23.58 0.53
N MET A 44 22.25 -23.63 1.62
CA MET A 44 22.60 -23.96 3.02
C MET A 44 22.56 -22.83 4.08
N SER A 45 22.10 -21.61 3.77
CA SER A 45 21.93 -20.56 4.80
C SER A 45 20.45 -20.29 5.09
N ARG A 46 20.06 -20.26 6.38
CA ARG A 46 18.75 -19.72 6.78
C ARG A 46 18.62 -18.32 6.20
N ARG A 47 17.71 -18.10 5.24
CA ARG A 47 17.42 -16.77 4.72
C ARG A 47 16.99 -15.90 5.91
N ALA A 48 17.85 -14.96 6.31
CA ALA A 48 17.61 -14.08 7.42
C ALA A 48 16.41 -13.19 7.11
N ILE A 49 15.33 -13.36 7.87
CA ILE A 49 14.15 -12.50 7.76
C ILE A 49 14.54 -11.16 8.38
N LYS A 50 14.67 -10.13 7.54
CA LYS A 50 14.87 -8.75 8.00
C LYS A 50 13.70 -8.35 8.91
N ALA A 51 13.96 -7.57 9.95
CA ALA A 51 12.91 -7.09 10.84
C ALA A 51 11.91 -6.21 10.05
N ILE A 52 10.65 -6.68 9.96
CA ILE A 52 9.57 -5.97 9.27
C ILE A 52 8.85 -5.09 10.30
N ASN A 53 8.70 -3.80 10.00
CA ASN A 53 7.93 -2.88 10.83
C ASN A 53 6.42 -3.02 10.51
N TRP A 54 5.75 -3.95 11.19
CA TRP A 54 4.34 -4.25 10.96
C TRP A 54 3.38 -3.10 11.33
N SER A 55 3.75 -2.22 12.26
CA SER A 55 2.88 -1.09 12.65
C SER A 55 2.85 -0.03 11.56
N ALA A 56 4.01 0.30 10.96
CA ALA A 56 4.08 1.25 9.86
C ALA A 56 3.27 0.80 8.63
N LEU A 57 3.23 -0.51 8.34
CA LEU A 57 2.39 -1.05 7.28
C LEU A 57 0.90 -0.96 7.64
N ALA A 58 0.53 -1.29 8.88
CA ALA A 58 -0.86 -1.26 9.32
C ALA A 58 -1.52 0.14 9.21
N GLU A 59 -0.72 1.21 9.37
CA GLU A 59 -1.20 2.60 9.24
C GLU A 59 -1.50 3.01 7.79
N LYS A 60 -0.88 2.38 6.80
CA LYS A 60 -1.03 2.76 5.38
C LYS A 60 -2.15 2.01 4.66
N ILE A 61 -2.70 0.98 5.28
CA ILE A 61 -3.66 0.07 4.65
C ILE A 61 -5.08 0.60 4.86
N PRO A 62 -5.91 0.68 3.79
CA PRO A 62 -7.32 1.05 3.92
C PRO A 62 -8.10 0.02 4.73
N GLU A 63 -9.18 0.43 5.40
CA GLU A 63 -9.98 -0.42 6.30
C GLU A 63 -10.45 -1.73 5.63
N THR A 64 -10.79 -1.67 4.34
CA THR A 64 -11.28 -2.80 3.55
C THR A 64 -10.27 -3.95 3.45
N GLU A 65 -8.97 -3.63 3.40
CA GLU A 65 -7.90 -4.61 3.17
C GLU A 65 -7.22 -5.08 4.47
N LYS A 66 -7.68 -4.61 5.64
CA LYS A 66 -7.09 -4.99 6.93
C LYS A 66 -7.22 -6.48 7.24
N THR A 67 -8.29 -7.12 6.77
CA THR A 67 -8.52 -8.56 6.93
C THR A 67 -7.49 -9.38 6.13
N ALA A 68 -7.24 -9.00 4.88
CA ALA A 68 -6.22 -9.60 4.04
C ALA A 68 -4.83 -9.42 4.66
N PHE A 69 -4.50 -8.22 5.14
CA PHE A 69 -3.23 -7.95 5.82
C PHE A 69 -3.05 -8.77 7.10
N ALA A 70 -4.07 -8.89 7.93
CA ALA A 70 -4.02 -9.72 9.14
C ALA A 70 -3.74 -11.19 8.79
N SER A 71 -4.35 -11.70 7.73
CA SER A 71 -4.11 -13.07 7.25
C SER A 71 -2.68 -13.26 6.72
N PHE A 72 -2.13 -12.26 6.02
CA PHE A 72 -0.76 -12.27 5.52
C PHE A 72 0.25 -12.26 6.67
N LYS A 73 0.05 -11.37 7.64
CA LYS A 73 0.87 -11.29 8.85
C LYS A 73 0.85 -12.62 9.61
N ALA A 74 -0.34 -13.20 9.82
CA ALA A 74 -0.48 -14.48 10.52
C ALA A 74 0.30 -15.61 9.81
N LYS A 75 0.25 -15.69 8.48
CA LYS A 75 1.04 -16.65 7.70
C LYS A 75 2.54 -16.40 7.86
N SER A 76 2.99 -15.15 7.75
CA SER A 76 4.40 -14.77 7.94
C SER A 76 4.93 -15.17 9.32
N ASP A 77 4.20 -14.82 10.38
CA ASP A 77 4.53 -15.17 11.76
C ASP A 77 4.51 -16.70 11.99
N GLN A 78 3.58 -17.41 11.36
CA GLN A 78 3.53 -18.88 11.43
C GLN A 78 4.78 -19.52 10.81
N TYR A 79 5.26 -19.02 9.66
CA TYR A 79 6.50 -19.50 9.05
C TYR A 79 7.72 -19.17 9.91
N LEU A 80 7.78 -17.97 10.48
CA LEU A 80 8.82 -17.57 11.43
C LEU A 80 8.90 -18.51 12.65
N ARG A 81 7.74 -18.85 13.24
CA ARG A 81 7.68 -19.79 14.37
C ARG A 81 8.17 -21.19 13.98
N ARG A 82 7.75 -21.69 12.80
CA ARG A 82 8.20 -23.00 12.27
C ARG A 82 9.69 -23.03 11.99
N MET A 83 10.23 -21.94 11.43
CA MET A 83 11.67 -21.79 11.18
C MET A 83 12.46 -21.76 12.49
N ASN A 84 11.96 -21.07 13.52
CA ASN A 84 12.60 -21.05 14.84
C ASN A 84 12.53 -22.39 15.58
N ALA A 85 11.43 -23.14 15.42
CA ALA A 85 11.25 -24.44 16.07
C ALA A 85 12.15 -25.56 15.48
N ASN A 86 12.52 -25.45 14.20
CA ASN A 86 13.31 -26.45 13.51
C ASN A 86 14.80 -26.06 13.51
N PRO A 87 15.70 -26.75 14.25
CA PRO A 87 17.13 -26.41 14.26
C PRO A 87 17.77 -26.54 12.86
N GLU A 88 18.82 -25.75 12.60
CA GLU A 88 19.51 -25.70 11.29
C GLU A 88 20.18 -27.01 10.90
N ALA A 89 20.60 -27.80 11.89
CA ALA A 89 21.11 -29.15 11.70
C ALA A 89 20.19 -30.16 12.40
N PRO A 90 19.90 -31.31 11.77
CA PRO A 90 19.25 -32.40 12.48
C PRO A 90 20.10 -32.80 13.70
N PRO A 91 19.47 -33.23 14.82
CA PRO A 91 20.20 -33.69 15.99
C PRO A 91 21.14 -34.83 15.60
N LYS A 92 22.41 -34.73 16.04
CA LYS A 92 23.42 -35.75 15.73
C LYS A 92 22.99 -37.08 16.36
N ILE A 93 22.91 -38.12 15.53
CA ILE A 93 22.62 -39.49 15.99
C ILE A 93 23.88 -40.06 16.65
N ASP A 94 23.76 -40.57 17.87
CA ASP A 94 24.86 -41.28 18.54
C ASP A 94 24.94 -42.73 18.04
N TRP A 95 25.66 -42.92 16.93
CA TRP A 95 25.91 -44.24 16.34
C TRP A 95 26.71 -45.17 17.28
N THR A 96 27.45 -44.64 18.25
CA THR A 96 28.28 -45.45 19.16
C THR A 96 27.43 -46.18 20.21
N TYR A 97 26.32 -45.56 20.64
CA TYR A 97 25.33 -46.20 21.51
C TYR A 97 24.63 -47.37 20.80
N TYR A 98 24.23 -47.18 19.54
CA TYR A 98 23.52 -48.20 18.76
C TYR A 98 24.41 -49.39 18.36
N LYS A 99 25.70 -49.16 18.04
CA LYS A 99 26.65 -50.25 17.77
C LYS A 99 26.87 -51.17 18.97
N LYS A 100 26.70 -50.68 20.21
CA LYS A 100 26.87 -51.46 21.44
C LYS A 100 25.64 -52.31 21.81
N ASN A 101 24.44 -51.81 21.50
CA ASN A 101 23.18 -52.45 21.94
C ASN A 101 22.58 -53.39 20.90
N ILE A 102 23.00 -53.31 19.63
CA ILE A 102 22.45 -54.14 18.55
C ILE A 102 23.38 -55.35 18.33
N PRO A 103 22.88 -56.59 18.51
CA PRO A 103 23.70 -57.80 18.40
C PRO A 103 24.02 -58.20 16.95
N ILE A 104 23.38 -57.58 15.95
CA ILE A 104 23.58 -57.86 14.53
C ILE A 104 24.71 -56.96 14.00
N SER A 105 25.91 -57.54 13.84
CA SER A 105 27.07 -56.80 13.30
C SER A 105 26.82 -56.36 11.86
N GLY A 106 27.04 -55.08 11.56
CA GLY A 106 26.97 -54.53 10.19
C GLY A 106 25.63 -53.92 9.79
N LEU A 107 24.57 -54.06 10.59
CA LEU A 107 23.28 -53.38 10.32
C LEU A 107 23.40 -51.86 10.56
N VAL A 108 24.02 -51.47 11.67
CA VAL A 108 24.20 -50.05 12.06
C VAL A 108 25.10 -49.32 11.07
N ASP A 109 26.12 -49.98 10.50
CA ASP A 109 27.02 -49.40 9.51
C ASP A 109 26.33 -49.17 8.15
N LYS A 110 25.37 -50.03 7.77
CA LYS A 110 24.54 -49.82 6.57
C LYS A 110 23.64 -48.60 6.73
N PHE A 111 22.95 -48.48 7.88
CA PHE A 111 22.11 -47.32 8.17
C PHE A 111 22.90 -46.02 8.29
N GLN A 112 24.11 -46.05 8.85
CA GLN A 112 24.98 -44.88 8.88
C GLN A 112 25.31 -44.42 7.46
N LYS A 113 25.71 -45.34 6.57
CA LYS A 113 26.01 -45.02 5.16
C LYS A 113 24.80 -44.50 4.40
N GLU A 114 23.65 -45.12 4.57
CA GLU A 114 22.41 -44.68 3.92
C GLU A 114 21.98 -43.30 4.44
N TYR A 115 22.05 -43.06 5.76
CA TYR A 115 21.72 -41.76 6.35
C TYR A 115 22.63 -40.63 5.87
N GLU A 116 23.93 -40.87 5.77
CA GLU A 116 24.90 -39.89 5.24
C GLU A 116 24.71 -39.64 3.72
N SER A 117 24.16 -40.62 2.98
CA SER A 117 23.88 -40.50 1.55
C SER A 117 22.61 -39.70 1.23
N VAL A 118 21.65 -39.64 2.16
CA VAL A 118 20.40 -38.91 1.98
C VAL A 118 20.64 -37.42 2.15
N LYS A 119 20.68 -36.69 1.03
CA LYS A 119 20.63 -35.23 1.00
C LYS A 119 19.19 -34.79 0.76
N VAL A 120 18.65 -33.95 1.63
CA VAL A 120 17.33 -33.36 1.41
C VAL A 120 17.47 -32.26 0.35
N PRO A 121 16.83 -32.36 -0.82
CA PRO A 121 16.92 -31.34 -1.85
C PRO A 121 16.22 -30.06 -1.39
N TYR A 122 16.84 -28.92 -1.67
CA TYR A 122 16.25 -27.62 -1.38
C TYR A 122 15.06 -27.34 -2.33
N PRO A 123 13.97 -26.73 -1.85
CA PRO A 123 12.84 -26.39 -2.72
C PRO A 123 13.25 -25.38 -3.80
N VAL A 124 12.83 -25.62 -5.04
CA VAL A 124 13.05 -24.69 -6.16
C VAL A 124 12.22 -23.42 -5.95
N ASP A 125 12.85 -22.26 -6.09
CA ASP A 125 12.20 -20.95 -5.99
C ASP A 125 11.41 -20.65 -7.29
N LYS A 126 10.09 -20.51 -7.17
CA LYS A 126 9.18 -20.24 -8.30
C LYS A 126 8.62 -18.83 -8.30
N TYR A 127 8.63 -18.16 -7.15
CA TYR A 127 7.80 -16.97 -6.91
C TYR A 127 8.60 -15.67 -6.95
N THR A 128 9.94 -15.71 -6.88
CA THR A 128 10.76 -14.49 -6.93
C THR A 128 10.58 -13.70 -8.23
N SER A 129 10.44 -14.37 -9.38
CA SER A 129 10.23 -13.69 -10.67
C SER A 129 8.86 -13.06 -10.81
N GLU A 130 7.84 -13.67 -10.21
CA GLU A 130 6.48 -13.13 -10.21
C GLU A 130 6.42 -11.85 -9.35
N ILE A 131 7.04 -11.88 -8.16
CA ILE A 131 7.13 -10.72 -7.26
C ILE A 131 7.86 -9.54 -7.92
N GLU A 132 8.98 -9.80 -8.61
CA GLU A 132 9.72 -8.74 -9.33
C GLU A 132 8.90 -8.11 -10.47
N THR A 133 7.96 -8.86 -11.05
CA THR A 133 7.06 -8.35 -12.10
C THR A 133 5.99 -7.45 -11.48
N GLU A 134 5.33 -7.92 -10.41
CA GLU A 134 4.34 -7.14 -9.67
C GLU A 134 4.94 -5.85 -9.08
N GLU A 135 6.17 -5.90 -8.55
CA GLU A 135 6.87 -4.73 -8.01
C GLU A 135 7.00 -3.63 -9.07
N LYS A 136 7.39 -3.99 -10.31
CA LYS A 136 7.52 -3.03 -11.41
C LYS A 136 6.17 -2.44 -11.83
N GLU A 137 5.14 -3.27 -11.92
CA GLU A 137 3.78 -2.79 -12.25
C GLU A 137 3.26 -1.82 -11.18
N MET A 138 3.53 -2.09 -9.90
CA MET A 138 3.15 -1.20 -8.81
C MET A 138 3.95 0.11 -8.81
N HIS A 139 5.24 0.06 -9.18
CA HIS A 139 6.05 1.28 -9.33
C HIS A 139 5.48 2.25 -10.36
N VAL A 140 5.06 1.75 -11.52
CA VAL A 140 4.44 2.58 -12.56
C VAL A 140 3.16 3.25 -12.04
N LYS A 141 2.28 2.49 -11.37
CA LYS A 141 1.05 3.03 -10.78
C LYS A 141 1.32 4.10 -9.72
N ILE A 142 2.38 3.93 -8.93
CA ILE A 142 2.79 4.92 -7.92
C ILE A 142 3.25 6.22 -8.61
N GLU A 143 4.05 6.13 -9.67
CA GLU A 143 4.52 7.29 -10.42
C GLU A 143 3.35 8.07 -11.06
N GLU A 144 2.41 7.35 -11.68
CA GLU A 144 1.16 7.92 -12.21
C GLU A 144 0.35 8.62 -11.12
N PHE A 145 0.16 7.98 -9.97
CA PHE A 145 -0.57 8.56 -8.84
C PHE A 145 0.09 9.83 -8.29
N ILE A 146 1.42 9.88 -8.24
CA ILE A 146 2.18 11.06 -7.81
C ILE A 146 1.98 12.21 -8.81
N ALA A 147 2.04 11.93 -10.11
CA ALA A 147 1.82 12.92 -11.15
C ALA A 147 0.40 13.52 -11.07
N GLU A 148 -0.62 12.67 -10.96
CA GLU A 148 -2.01 13.12 -10.80
C GLU A 148 -2.23 13.91 -9.51
N SER A 149 -1.65 13.45 -8.39
CA SER A 149 -1.79 14.11 -7.10
C SER A 149 -1.16 15.51 -7.13
N ASN A 150 0.02 15.64 -7.74
CA ASN A 150 0.67 16.94 -7.91
C ASN A 150 -0.18 17.87 -8.78
N GLN A 151 -0.80 17.37 -9.86
CA GLN A 151 -1.73 18.17 -10.66
C GLN A 151 -2.91 18.65 -9.82
N ARG A 152 -3.54 17.77 -9.03
CA ARG A 152 -4.66 18.13 -8.13
C ARG A 152 -4.24 19.19 -7.11
N ILE A 153 -3.05 19.07 -6.53
CA ILE A 153 -2.50 20.07 -5.60
C ILE A 153 -2.32 21.43 -6.30
N THR A 154 -1.82 21.46 -7.55
CA THR A 154 -1.68 22.73 -8.28
C THR A 154 -3.03 23.38 -8.56
N THR A 155 -4.06 22.62 -8.91
CA THR A 155 -5.42 23.15 -9.12
C THR A 155 -6.01 23.66 -7.81
N ALA A 156 -5.91 22.90 -6.73
CA ALA A 156 -6.41 23.29 -5.42
C ALA A 156 -5.71 24.56 -4.89
N ASN A 157 -4.39 24.68 -5.09
CA ASN A 157 -3.66 25.90 -4.71
C ASN A 157 -4.13 27.12 -5.52
N LYS A 158 -4.40 26.97 -6.82
CA LYS A 158 -4.97 28.06 -7.64
C LYS A 158 -6.35 28.49 -7.12
N GLU A 159 -7.19 27.53 -6.72
CA GLU A 159 -8.51 27.85 -6.14
C GLU A 159 -8.39 28.54 -4.78
N ILE A 160 -7.47 28.08 -3.93
CA ILE A 160 -7.17 28.73 -2.65
C ILE A 160 -6.71 30.17 -2.87
N ASP A 161 -5.83 30.40 -3.84
CA ASP A 161 -5.33 31.74 -4.16
C ASP A 161 -6.44 32.62 -4.75
N ARG A 162 -7.32 32.06 -5.60
CA ARG A 162 -8.53 32.74 -6.07
C ARG A 162 -9.37 33.20 -4.89
N VAL A 163 -9.70 32.30 -3.96
CA VAL A 163 -10.55 32.57 -2.78
C VAL A 163 -9.91 33.55 -1.81
N LYS A 164 -8.58 33.52 -1.65
CA LYS A 164 -7.87 34.51 -0.81
C LYS A 164 -7.85 35.91 -1.40
N ASN A 165 -7.83 36.02 -2.72
CA ASN A 165 -7.83 37.30 -3.42
C ASN A 165 -9.24 37.89 -3.58
N LEU A 166 -10.28 37.10 -3.33
CA LEU A 166 -11.66 37.56 -3.29
C LEU A 166 -11.89 38.49 -2.10
N LEU A 167 -12.65 39.56 -2.32
CA LEU A 167 -13.11 40.43 -1.25
C LEU A 167 -14.01 39.62 -0.30
N PRO A 168 -13.95 39.85 1.03
CA PRO A 168 -14.86 39.22 1.96
C PRO A 168 -16.32 39.44 1.55
N PHE A 169 -17.14 38.38 1.62
CA PHE A 169 -18.54 38.43 1.19
C PHE A 169 -19.39 39.51 1.89
N SER A 170 -19.00 39.97 3.08
CA SER A 170 -19.69 41.06 3.79
C SER A 170 -19.50 42.43 3.15
N GLU A 171 -18.43 42.61 2.38
CA GLU A 171 -18.04 43.89 1.76
C GLU A 171 -18.19 43.85 0.23
N MET A 172 -18.59 42.70 -0.33
CA MET A 172 -18.72 42.47 -1.76
C MET A 172 -20.02 43.08 -2.31
N THR A 173 -19.89 43.88 -3.37
CA THR A 173 -21.04 44.44 -4.09
C THR A 173 -21.63 43.42 -5.07
N MET A 174 -22.84 43.68 -5.58
CA MET A 174 -23.50 42.77 -6.53
C MET A 174 -22.76 42.76 -7.88
N GLU A 175 -22.11 43.86 -8.24
CA GLU A 175 -21.25 44.00 -9.40
C GLU A 175 -19.99 43.14 -9.26
N ASP A 176 -19.29 43.21 -8.11
CA ASP A 176 -18.12 42.37 -7.83
C ASP A 176 -18.47 40.88 -7.81
N PHE A 177 -19.67 40.53 -7.30
CA PHE A 177 -20.18 39.17 -7.32
C PHE A 177 -20.39 38.66 -8.75
N ARG A 178 -20.90 39.52 -9.64
CA ARG A 178 -21.09 39.19 -11.06
C ARG A 178 -19.77 38.89 -11.76
N ASP A 179 -18.72 39.66 -11.47
CA ASP A 179 -17.39 39.46 -12.08
C ASP A 179 -16.71 38.19 -11.54
N ALA A 180 -16.88 37.90 -10.24
CA ALA A 180 -16.26 36.73 -9.61
C ALA A 180 -17.01 35.41 -9.86
N TYR A 181 -18.34 35.47 -10.03
CA TYR A 181 -19.24 34.32 -10.19
C TYR A 181 -20.27 34.54 -11.30
N PRO A 182 -19.84 34.65 -12.57
CA PRO A 182 -20.72 34.98 -13.69
C PRO A 182 -21.81 33.92 -13.94
N GLU A 183 -21.56 32.65 -13.59
CA GLU A 183 -22.51 31.53 -13.74
C GLU A 183 -23.68 31.58 -12.73
N LEU A 184 -23.46 32.20 -11.56
CA LEU A 184 -24.46 32.28 -10.48
C LEU A 184 -25.13 33.65 -10.40
N ALA A 185 -24.49 34.66 -10.97
CA ALA A 185 -25.00 36.01 -10.96
C ALA A 185 -26.22 36.16 -11.88
N PHE A 186 -27.07 37.14 -11.56
CA PHE A 186 -28.22 37.46 -12.37
C PHE A 186 -27.78 37.88 -13.78
N ASN A 187 -28.20 37.10 -14.79
CA ASN A 187 -27.92 37.38 -16.19
C ASN A 187 -29.16 37.97 -16.87
N PRO A 188 -29.10 39.22 -17.40
CA PRO A 188 -30.24 39.83 -18.08
C PRO A 188 -30.64 39.12 -19.38
N ASP A 189 -29.71 38.43 -20.04
CA ASP A 189 -29.98 37.69 -21.28
C ASP A 189 -30.72 36.36 -21.02
N LYS A 190 -30.61 35.85 -19.79
CA LYS A 190 -31.21 34.60 -19.32
C LYS A 190 -31.89 34.82 -17.97
N PRO A 191 -33.06 35.48 -17.93
CA PRO A 191 -33.73 35.78 -16.68
C PRO A 191 -34.24 34.50 -16.04
N THR A 192 -33.79 34.24 -14.81
CA THR A 192 -34.31 33.14 -13.99
C THR A 192 -35.72 33.44 -13.48
N VAL A 193 -36.60 32.43 -13.48
CA VAL A 193 -37.97 32.52 -12.97
C VAL A 193 -37.99 32.12 -11.48
N TRP A 194 -38.84 32.78 -10.69
CA TRP A 194 -39.04 32.40 -9.29
C TRP A 194 -39.73 31.04 -9.18
N PRO A 195 -39.29 30.13 -8.29
CA PRO A 195 -38.15 30.24 -7.37
C PRO A 195 -36.80 30.13 -8.09
N HIS A 196 -35.81 30.97 -7.72
CA HIS A 196 -34.48 31.03 -8.34
C HIS A 196 -33.57 29.83 -7.96
N ILE A 197 -34.09 28.61 -8.07
CA ILE A 197 -33.34 27.37 -7.93
C ILE A 197 -33.09 26.76 -9.31
N PRO A 198 -31.91 26.19 -9.57
CA PRO A 198 -31.55 25.64 -10.88
C PRO A 198 -32.58 24.64 -11.43
N GLU A 199 -33.15 23.80 -10.56
CA GLU A 199 -34.05 22.70 -10.92
C GLU A 199 -35.39 23.13 -11.53
N VAL A 200 -35.89 24.32 -11.17
CA VAL A 200 -37.20 24.82 -11.62
C VAL A 200 -37.06 25.89 -12.70
N GLN A 201 -35.84 26.11 -13.20
CA GLN A 201 -35.61 26.98 -14.32
C GLN A 201 -36.06 26.29 -15.62
N PRO A 202 -36.65 27.03 -16.57
CA PRO A 202 -37.12 26.46 -17.84
C PRO A 202 -36.00 25.81 -18.68
N GLU A 203 -34.72 26.12 -18.41
CA GLU A 203 -33.57 25.45 -19.03
C GLU A 203 -33.33 24.02 -18.51
N ASN A 204 -33.79 23.70 -17.29
CA ASN A 204 -33.55 22.43 -16.59
C ASN A 204 -34.83 21.62 -16.33
N ASP A 205 -35.99 22.07 -16.82
CA ASP A 205 -37.25 21.34 -16.71
C ASP A 205 -37.16 20.04 -17.56
N PRO A 206 -37.27 18.84 -16.96
CA PRO A 206 -37.21 17.57 -17.68
C PRO A 206 -38.35 17.36 -18.70
N GLY A 207 -39.31 18.29 -18.79
CA GLY A 207 -40.44 18.19 -19.71
C GLY A 207 -41.42 17.10 -19.29
N PRO A 208 -42.60 17.02 -19.94
CA PRO A 208 -43.55 15.96 -19.66
C PRO A 208 -42.89 14.59 -19.88
N PRO A 209 -43.02 13.63 -18.96
CA PRO A 209 -42.53 12.27 -19.18
C PRO A 209 -43.16 11.72 -20.47
N ALA A 210 -42.33 11.19 -21.38
CA ALA A 210 -42.81 10.62 -22.63
C ALA A 210 -43.88 9.56 -22.35
N GLU A 211 -45.04 9.70 -23.00
CA GLU A 211 -46.12 8.73 -22.94
C GLU A 211 -45.58 7.33 -23.30
N HIS A 212 -45.90 6.36 -22.44
CA HIS A 212 -45.46 4.97 -22.50
C HIS A 212 -46.47 4.11 -23.28
#